data_AF-A0A1S0TZR0-F1
#
_entry.id   AF-A0A1S0TZR0-F1
#
_cell.length_a   1.000
_cell.length_b   1.000
_cell.length_c   1.000
_cell.angle_alpha   90.00
_cell.angle_beta   90.00
_cell.angle_gamma   90.00
#
_symmetry.space_group_name_H-M   'P 1'
#
loop_
_entity.id
_entity.type
_entity.pdbx_description
1 polymer ?
#
loop_
_entity_poly.entity_id
_entity_poly.type
_entity_poly.pdbx_seq_one_letter_code
_entity_poly.pdbx_strand_id
1 'polypeptide(L)'
;MGELPPATSLNDLLSQLMSISEQSLDDHTQQRKQQLQNHRMKNALFEVLCEIKEKTALSIRGGQDEAPEDPQLMRLDNMLVAEGVAGPDNRGPIQNDTSGGDQADYRQKLTQIRLVYSEELRKYEEACQEFTQHVVSLLREQSRTRPIANKEIERMVAIIQKKFSGIQVQLKQSTCEAVMILRSRFLDARRKRRNFSKQATEVLNEYFYSHLSNPYPSEEAKEELARQCQITVSQVSNWFGNKRIRYKKI
;
A
#
# COMPACT_ATOMS: atom_id res chain seq x y z
N MET A 1 -9.35 -45.46 34.73
CA MET A 1 -10.61 -46.22 34.89
C MET A 1 -10.29 -47.67 34.61
N GLY A 2 -10.76 -48.58 35.46
CA GLY A 2 -10.38 -49.99 35.44
C GLY A 2 -10.60 -50.64 34.09
N GLU A 3 -9.66 -51.50 33.70
CA GLU A 3 -9.87 -52.47 32.63
C GLU A 3 -11.19 -53.20 32.92
N LEU A 4 -12.14 -53.14 31.98
CA LEU A 4 -13.29 -54.02 32.04
C LEU A 4 -12.78 -55.46 31.95
N PRO A 5 -13.21 -56.35 32.86
CA PRO A 5 -12.77 -57.74 32.84
C PRO A 5 -13.17 -58.39 31.51
N PRO A 6 -12.40 -59.39 31.03
CA PRO A 6 -12.74 -60.09 29.80
C PRO A 6 -14.14 -60.69 29.92
N ALA A 7 -15.00 -60.47 28.93
CA ALA A 7 -16.40 -60.89 28.97
C ALA A 7 -16.50 -62.41 29.20
N THR A 8 -17.02 -62.80 30.36
CA THR A 8 -17.10 -64.20 30.80
C THR A 8 -18.41 -64.89 30.42
N SER A 9 -19.42 -64.16 29.93
CA SER A 9 -20.68 -64.75 29.48
C SER A 9 -21.26 -64.10 28.22
N LEU A 10 -22.12 -64.83 27.50
CA LEU A 10 -22.83 -64.34 26.31
C LEU A 10 -23.68 -63.10 26.61
N ASN A 11 -24.25 -63.01 27.81
CA ASN A 11 -25.02 -61.85 28.25
C ASN A 11 -24.13 -60.62 28.42
N ASP A 12 -22.89 -60.77 28.89
CA ASP A 12 -21.94 -59.65 29.00
C ASP A 12 -21.56 -59.13 27.61
N LEU A 13 -21.39 -60.04 26.64
CA LEU A 13 -21.12 -59.70 25.26
C LEU A 13 -22.30 -58.96 24.61
N LEU A 14 -23.54 -59.42 24.89
CA LEU A 14 -24.76 -58.77 24.43
C LEU A 14 -24.92 -57.37 25.04
N SER A 15 -24.67 -57.23 26.35
CA SER A 15 -24.70 -55.94 27.04
C SER A 15 -23.63 -54.98 26.50
N GLN A 16 -22.42 -55.48 26.21
CA GLN A 16 -21.38 -54.68 25.56
C GLN A 16 -21.81 -54.23 24.15
N LEU A 17 -22.35 -55.13 23.32
CA LEU A 17 -22.83 -54.81 21.98
C LEU A 17 -23.98 -53.80 21.98
N MET A 18 -24.92 -53.92 22.92
CA MET A 18 -26.02 -52.96 23.09
C MET A 18 -25.49 -51.58 23.53
N SER A 19 -24.51 -51.54 24.44
CA SER A 19 -23.88 -50.28 24.87
C SER A 19 -23.13 -49.56 23.75
N ILE A 20 -22.57 -50.30 22.79
CA ILE A 20 -21.87 -49.73 21.62
C ILE A 20 -22.85 -48.96 20.72
N SER A 21 -24.12 -49.39 20.66
CA SER A 21 -25.14 -48.70 19.87
C SER A 21 -25.63 -47.38 20.48
N GLU A 22 -25.41 -47.20 21.79
CA GLU A 22 -25.74 -45.98 22.54
C GLU A 22 -24.56 -45.01 22.65
N GLN A 23 -23.36 -45.46 22.27
CA GLN A 23 -22.15 -44.66 22.36
C GLN A 23 -22.01 -43.73 21.13
N SER A 24 -21.93 -42.43 21.41
CA SER A 24 -21.58 -41.44 20.38
C SER A 24 -20.15 -41.69 19.87
N LEU A 25 -19.97 -41.68 18.55
CA LEU A 25 -18.66 -41.69 17.90
C LEU A 25 -17.75 -40.56 18.42
N ASP A 26 -18.32 -39.44 18.82
CA ASP A 26 -17.57 -38.29 19.34
C ASP A 26 -16.96 -38.61 20.70
N ASP A 27 -17.68 -39.27 21.62
CA ASP A 27 -17.20 -39.56 22.97
C ASP A 27 -16.01 -40.53 22.96
N HIS A 28 -16.09 -41.61 22.17
CA HIS A 28 -14.96 -42.54 22.01
C HIS A 28 -13.75 -41.90 21.33
N THR A 29 -13.99 -41.04 20.34
CA THR A 29 -12.93 -40.32 19.64
C THR A 29 -12.26 -39.31 20.58
N GLN A 30 -13.03 -38.59 21.39
CA GLN A 30 -12.53 -37.70 22.44
C GLN A 30 -11.70 -38.48 23.47
N GLN A 31 -12.18 -39.63 23.92
CA GLN A 31 -11.54 -40.43 24.96
C GLN A 31 -10.23 -41.05 24.47
N ARG A 32 -10.18 -41.59 23.25
CA ARG A 32 -8.94 -42.06 22.61
C ARG A 32 -7.95 -40.91 22.37
N LYS A 33 -8.44 -39.75 21.91
CA LYS A 33 -7.62 -38.55 21.74
C LYS A 33 -6.97 -38.14 23.07
N GLN A 34 -7.72 -38.19 24.17
CA GLN A 34 -7.25 -37.87 25.51
C GLN A 34 -6.23 -38.90 26.04
N GLN A 35 -6.45 -40.19 25.80
CA GLN A 35 -5.48 -41.25 26.12
C GLN A 35 -4.15 -41.06 25.37
N LEU A 36 -4.21 -40.77 24.06
CA LEU A 36 -3.00 -40.46 23.27
C LEU A 36 -2.31 -39.19 23.77
N GLN A 37 -3.09 -38.19 24.20
CA GLN A 37 -2.58 -36.92 24.71
C GLN A 37 -1.79 -37.08 26.01
N ASN A 38 -2.17 -38.05 26.84
CA ASN A 38 -1.58 -38.34 28.15
C ASN A 38 -0.51 -39.46 28.12
N HIS A 39 -0.24 -40.04 26.95
CA HIS A 39 0.68 -41.17 26.82
C HIS A 39 2.14 -40.75 27.04
N ARG A 40 2.90 -41.51 27.85
CA ARG A 40 4.28 -41.17 28.26
C ARG A 40 5.25 -40.99 27.10
N MET A 41 5.12 -41.79 26.05
CA MET A 41 6.00 -41.72 24.87
C MET A 41 5.54 -40.69 23.82
N LYS A 42 4.40 -40.03 24.03
CA LYS A 42 3.83 -39.10 23.05
C LYS A 42 4.84 -38.02 22.67
N ASN A 43 5.46 -37.36 23.64
CA ASN A 43 6.38 -36.25 23.38
C ASN A 43 7.61 -36.73 22.58
N ALA A 44 8.22 -37.85 22.97
CA ALA A 44 9.36 -38.42 22.26
C ALA A 44 9.02 -38.85 20.81
N LEU A 45 7.88 -39.53 20.61
CA LEU A 45 7.42 -39.91 19.27
C LEU A 45 7.07 -38.68 18.43
N PHE A 46 6.47 -37.66 19.04
CA PHE A 46 6.13 -36.41 18.37
C PHE A 46 7.37 -35.66 17.89
N GLU A 47 8.41 -35.56 18.72
CA GLU A 47 9.70 -34.95 18.35
C GLU A 47 10.35 -35.69 17.17
N VAL A 48 10.43 -37.02 17.22
CA VAL A 48 10.98 -37.84 16.13
C VAL A 48 10.19 -37.65 14.84
N LEU A 49 8.86 -37.64 14.91
CA LEU A 49 8.00 -37.41 13.73
C LEU A 49 8.17 -35.99 13.17
N CYS A 50 8.32 -34.98 14.02
CA CYS A 50 8.65 -33.62 13.60
C CYS A 50 10.02 -33.57 12.91
N GLU A 51 11.04 -34.23 13.44
CA GLU A 51 12.38 -34.29 12.85
C GLU A 51 12.38 -35.03 11.50
N ILE A 52 11.70 -36.17 11.39
CA ILE A 52 11.54 -36.92 10.13
C ILE A 52 10.80 -36.06 9.11
N LYS A 53 9.71 -35.39 9.51
CA LYS A 53 8.95 -34.50 8.64
C LYS A 53 9.80 -33.32 8.21
N GLU A 54 10.59 -32.74 9.09
CA GLU A 54 11.49 -31.63 8.80
C GLU A 54 12.52 -32.03 7.74
N LYS A 55 13.21 -33.17 7.94
CA LYS A 55 14.21 -33.71 7.00
C LYS A 55 13.61 -34.07 5.64
N THR A 56 12.39 -34.61 5.63
CA THR A 56 11.73 -35.06 4.39
C THR A 56 11.03 -33.93 3.65
N ALA A 57 10.42 -32.95 4.35
CA ALA A 57 9.60 -31.90 3.77
C ALA A 57 10.36 -30.59 3.46
N LEU A 58 11.47 -30.28 4.15
CA LEU A 58 12.32 -29.13 3.79
C LEU A 58 13.15 -29.39 2.53
N SER A 59 13.51 -30.65 2.26
CA SER A 59 14.27 -31.04 1.07
C SER A 59 13.52 -30.81 -0.25
N ILE A 60 12.17 -30.83 -0.24
CA ILE A 60 11.34 -30.78 -1.46
C ILE A 60 11.06 -29.34 -1.93
N ARG A 61 11.21 -28.31 -1.07
CA ARG A 61 10.83 -26.91 -1.42
C ARG A 61 11.79 -25.83 -0.90
N GLY A 62 12.94 -26.19 -0.33
CA GLY A 62 13.87 -25.26 0.34
C GLY A 62 14.77 -24.44 -0.58
N GLY A 63 14.22 -23.75 -1.57
CA GLY A 63 15.04 -23.10 -2.62
C GLY A 63 15.01 -21.58 -2.76
N GLN A 64 14.09 -20.83 -2.14
CA GLN A 64 13.94 -19.40 -2.47
C GLN A 64 13.43 -18.53 -1.29
N ASP A 65 14.11 -18.54 -0.14
CA ASP A 65 13.66 -17.75 1.02
C ASP A 65 14.55 -16.54 1.39
N GLU A 66 15.39 -16.08 0.48
CA GLU A 66 15.88 -14.69 0.49
C GLU A 66 15.71 -14.08 -0.90
N ALA A 67 14.46 -13.80 -1.27
CA ALA A 67 14.23 -12.87 -2.36
C ALA A 67 14.54 -11.46 -1.84
N PRO A 68 15.38 -10.66 -2.51
CA PRO A 68 15.63 -9.27 -2.13
C PRO A 68 14.31 -8.49 -2.03
N GLU A 69 14.28 -7.46 -1.19
CA GLU A 69 13.13 -6.55 -1.07
C GLU A 69 12.62 -6.13 -2.45
N ASP A 70 11.30 -6.16 -2.66
CA ASP A 70 10.69 -5.88 -3.95
C ASP A 70 11.15 -4.50 -4.46
N PRO A 71 11.88 -4.42 -5.59
CA PRO A 71 12.36 -3.16 -6.14
C PRO A 71 11.23 -2.18 -6.48
N GLN A 72 10.01 -2.66 -6.73
CA GLN A 72 8.84 -1.82 -6.90
C GLN A 72 8.43 -1.17 -5.58
N LEU A 73 8.38 -1.94 -4.50
CA LEU A 73 8.03 -1.45 -3.17
C LEU A 73 9.01 -0.36 -2.70
N MET A 74 10.31 -0.61 -2.84
CA MET A 74 11.35 0.37 -2.46
C MET A 74 11.23 1.68 -3.25
N ARG A 75 10.93 1.61 -4.56
CA ARG A 75 10.71 2.81 -5.39
C ARG A 75 9.50 3.62 -4.92
N LEU A 76 8.41 2.94 -4.57
CA LEU A 76 7.20 3.59 -4.05
C LEU A 76 7.46 4.24 -2.69
N ASP A 77 8.19 3.57 -1.79
CA ASP A 77 8.57 4.13 -0.50
C ASP A 77 9.39 5.41 -0.64
N ASN A 78 10.42 5.38 -1.48
CA ASN A 78 11.23 6.56 -1.74
C ASN A 78 10.40 7.72 -2.34
N MET A 79 9.41 7.42 -3.19
CA MET A 79 8.52 8.42 -3.76
C MET A 79 7.60 9.04 -2.70
N LEU A 80 6.98 8.22 -1.86
CA LEU A 80 6.12 8.70 -0.77
C LEU A 80 6.91 9.53 0.24
N VAL A 81 8.15 9.12 0.57
CA VAL A 81 9.02 9.89 1.45
C VAL A 81 9.43 11.23 0.82
N ALA A 82 9.79 11.23 -0.47
CA ALA A 82 10.20 12.45 -1.17
C ALA A 82 9.07 13.49 -1.26
N GLU A 83 7.82 13.05 -1.43
CA GLU A 83 6.63 13.91 -1.45
C GLU A 83 6.10 14.19 -0.02
N GLY A 84 6.80 13.68 0.99
CA GLY A 84 6.50 13.81 2.42
C GLY A 84 5.23 13.09 2.85
N VAL A 85 4.70 12.17 2.04
CA VAL A 85 3.52 11.37 2.37
C VAL A 85 3.82 10.33 3.45
N ALA A 86 5.05 9.79 3.46
CA ALA A 86 5.53 8.83 4.45
C ALA A 86 6.82 9.32 5.13
N GLY A 87 7.07 8.89 6.37
CA GLY A 87 8.28 9.20 7.15
C GLY A 87 8.10 10.28 8.24
N PRO A 88 9.06 10.42 9.17
CA PRO A 88 9.01 11.42 10.22
C PRO A 88 9.04 12.82 9.60
N ASP A 89 8.13 13.66 10.07
CA ASP A 89 7.72 14.90 9.42
C ASP A 89 8.86 15.76 8.84
N ASN A 90 8.50 16.43 7.74
CA ASN A 90 8.92 17.79 7.40
C ASN A 90 10.01 18.00 6.33
N ARG A 91 9.96 17.27 5.20
CA ARG A 91 10.37 17.88 3.92
C ARG A 91 9.12 18.25 3.12
N GLY A 92 8.58 19.42 3.42
CA GLY A 92 7.58 20.05 2.56
C GLY A 92 8.16 20.32 1.17
N PRO A 93 7.35 20.24 0.09
CA PRO A 93 7.83 20.57 -1.24
C PRO A 93 8.31 22.03 -1.29
N ILE A 94 9.43 22.19 -1.99
CA ILE A 94 10.19 23.41 -2.29
C ILE A 94 9.35 24.68 -2.21
N GLN A 95 9.73 25.59 -1.29
CA GLN A 95 9.26 26.96 -1.24
C GLN A 95 9.56 27.63 -2.58
N ASN A 96 8.52 28.06 -3.30
CA ASN A 96 8.69 29.01 -4.39
C ASN A 96 7.50 29.97 -4.46
N ASP A 97 7.81 31.19 -4.04
CA ASP A 97 7.19 32.51 -4.25
C ASP A 97 5.93 32.60 -5.14
N THR A 98 4.80 32.09 -4.65
CA THR A 98 3.48 32.27 -5.32
C THR A 98 2.35 32.48 -4.32
N SER A 99 1.38 33.29 -4.74
CA SER A 99 0.19 33.77 -4.02
C SER A 99 -0.40 32.72 -3.06
N GLY A 100 -0.47 33.08 -1.77
CA GLY A 100 -0.70 32.12 -0.67
C GLY A 100 -1.96 31.26 -0.74
N GLY A 101 -2.96 31.61 -1.55
CA GLY A 101 -4.21 30.86 -1.70
C GLY A 101 -4.05 29.46 -2.32
N ASP A 102 -3.43 29.35 -3.50
CA ASP A 102 -3.31 28.05 -4.17
C ASP A 102 -2.25 27.15 -3.54
N GLN A 103 -1.24 27.75 -2.92
CA GLN A 103 -0.25 27.00 -2.16
C GLN A 103 -0.88 26.39 -0.90
N ALA A 104 -1.82 27.10 -0.26
CA ALA A 104 -2.59 26.58 0.86
C ALA A 104 -3.52 25.44 0.43
N ASP A 105 -4.26 25.59 -0.67
CA ASP A 105 -5.12 24.52 -1.22
C ASP A 105 -4.32 23.27 -1.60
N TYR A 106 -3.16 23.44 -2.24
CA TYR A 106 -2.26 22.32 -2.54
C TYR A 106 -1.78 21.61 -1.27
N ARG A 107 -1.34 22.36 -0.26
CA ARG A 107 -0.89 21.80 1.02
C ARG A 107 -2.02 21.05 1.73
N GLN A 108 -3.22 21.63 1.76
CA GLN A 108 -4.39 21.00 2.37
C GLN A 108 -4.73 19.67 1.67
N LYS A 109 -4.74 19.65 0.34
CA LYS A 109 -4.98 18.41 -0.44
C LYS A 109 -3.89 17.38 -0.24
N LEU A 110 -2.62 17.79 -0.13
CA LEU A 110 -1.51 16.89 0.18
C LEU A 110 -1.65 16.30 1.60
N THR A 111 -2.05 17.10 2.58
CA THR A 111 -2.37 16.62 3.93
C THR A 111 -3.54 15.64 3.92
N GLN A 112 -4.56 15.87 3.09
CA GLN A 112 -5.66 14.92 2.94
C GLN A 112 -5.17 13.57 2.39
N ILE A 113 -4.31 13.57 1.37
CA ILE A 113 -3.71 12.33 0.83
C ILE A 113 -2.90 11.60 1.92
N ARG A 114 -2.14 12.34 2.74
CA ARG A 114 -1.40 11.77 3.88
C ARG A 114 -2.31 11.07 4.88
N LEU A 115 -3.40 11.73 5.27
CA LEU A 115 -4.35 11.17 6.24
C LEU A 115 -4.96 9.87 5.70
N VAL A 116 -5.45 9.88 4.46
CA VAL A 116 -6.03 8.69 3.82
C VAL A 116 -4.99 7.57 3.75
N TYR A 117 -3.77 7.86 3.29
CA TYR A 117 -2.71 6.86 3.23
C TYR A 117 -2.40 6.25 4.60
N SER A 118 -2.25 7.09 5.64
CA SER A 118 -1.95 6.62 7.00
C SER A 118 -3.07 5.77 7.60
N GLU A 119 -4.32 6.14 7.34
CA GLU A 119 -5.48 5.40 7.82
C GLU A 119 -5.60 4.03 7.14
N GLU A 120 -5.45 4.00 5.82
CA GLU A 120 -5.49 2.76 5.04
C GLU A 120 -4.30 1.86 5.34
N LEU A 121 -3.11 2.43 5.56
CA LEU A 121 -1.92 1.67 5.99
C LEU A 121 -2.16 1.02 7.36
N ARG A 122 -2.71 1.75 8.32
CA ARG A 122 -3.06 1.19 9.64
C ARG A 122 -4.07 0.05 9.52
N LYS A 123 -5.14 0.22 8.73
CA LYS A 123 -6.14 -0.84 8.49
C LYS A 123 -5.50 -2.09 7.87
N TYR A 124 -4.62 -1.89 6.90
CA TYR A 124 -3.85 -2.98 6.27
C TYR A 124 -2.97 -3.71 7.29
N GLU A 125 -2.22 -2.98 8.12
CA GLU A 125 -1.35 -3.54 9.15
C GLU A 125 -2.14 -4.34 10.20
N GLU A 126 -3.26 -3.79 10.68
CA GLU A 126 -4.18 -4.45 11.62
C GLU A 126 -4.73 -5.74 11.03
N ALA A 127 -5.23 -5.71 9.79
CA ALA A 127 -5.77 -6.89 9.12
C ALA A 127 -4.69 -7.97 8.88
N CYS A 128 -3.48 -7.56 8.49
CA CYS A 128 -2.35 -8.48 8.31
C CYS A 128 -1.96 -9.14 9.64
N GLN A 129 -1.94 -8.36 10.72
CA GLN A 129 -1.62 -8.85 12.06
C GLN A 129 -2.68 -9.82 12.56
N GLU A 130 -3.96 -9.48 12.46
CA GLU A 130 -5.08 -10.32 12.86
C GLU A 130 -5.07 -11.66 12.11
N PHE A 131 -4.94 -11.62 10.79
CA PHE A 131 -4.88 -12.83 9.97
C PHE A 131 -3.68 -13.70 10.32
N THR A 132 -2.50 -13.08 10.49
CA THR A 132 -1.28 -13.82 10.86
C THR A 132 -1.43 -14.47 12.23
N GLN A 133 -1.96 -13.75 13.22
CA GLN A 133 -2.23 -14.30 14.55
C GLN A 133 -3.23 -15.45 14.49
N HIS A 134 -4.29 -15.33 13.71
CA HIS A 134 -5.28 -16.38 13.53
C HIS A 134 -4.64 -17.65 12.95
N VAL A 135 -3.84 -17.53 11.89
CA VAL A 135 -3.15 -18.67 11.28
C VAL A 135 -2.15 -19.31 12.24
N VAL A 136 -1.37 -18.52 12.97
CA VAL A 136 -0.42 -19.04 13.96
C VAL A 136 -1.15 -19.79 15.08
N SER A 137 -2.26 -19.24 15.58
CA SER A 137 -3.09 -19.90 16.60
C SER A 137 -3.63 -21.24 16.09
N LEU A 138 -4.17 -21.26 14.87
CA LEU A 138 -4.69 -22.46 14.24
C LEU A 138 -3.62 -23.53 14.04
N LEU A 139 -2.43 -23.14 13.56
CA LEU A 139 -1.31 -24.08 13.37
C LEU A 139 -0.77 -24.63 14.71
N ARG A 140 -0.74 -23.80 15.76
CA ARG A 140 -0.38 -24.24 17.13
C ARG A 140 -1.41 -25.19 17.73
N GLU A 141 -2.69 -24.99 17.46
CA GLU A 141 -3.73 -25.92 17.91
C GLU A 141 -3.60 -27.26 17.18
N GLN A 142 -3.40 -27.22 15.85
CA GLN A 142 -3.19 -28.42 15.05
C GLN A 142 -1.90 -29.18 15.43
N SER A 143 -0.86 -28.47 15.86
CA SER A 143 0.38 -29.11 16.30
C SER A 143 0.18 -29.99 17.55
N ARG A 144 -0.94 -29.88 18.27
CA ARG A 144 -1.26 -30.76 19.40
C ARG A 144 -1.74 -32.15 18.98
N THR A 145 -2.29 -32.28 17.77
CA THR A 145 -2.92 -33.51 17.27
C THR A 145 -2.20 -34.12 16.07
N ARG A 146 -1.33 -33.36 15.40
CA ARG A 146 -0.47 -33.86 14.32
C ARG A 146 0.92 -33.20 14.37
N PRO A 147 1.98 -33.88 13.90
CA PRO A 147 3.33 -33.31 13.85
C PRO A 147 3.40 -32.07 12.94
N ILE A 148 3.66 -30.90 13.52
CA ILE A 148 3.93 -29.63 12.84
C ILE A 148 5.15 -29.01 13.52
N ALA A 149 6.23 -28.79 12.76
CA ALA A 149 7.44 -28.17 13.30
C ALA A 149 7.27 -26.64 13.37
N ASN A 150 7.92 -25.98 14.34
CA ASN A 150 7.88 -24.51 14.44
C ASN A 150 8.37 -23.81 13.16
N LYS A 151 9.41 -24.35 12.51
CA LYS A 151 9.90 -23.88 11.21
C LYS A 151 8.88 -23.98 10.07
N GLU A 152 7.91 -24.89 10.17
CA GLU A 152 6.81 -24.97 9.21
C GLU A 152 5.81 -23.84 9.44
N ILE A 153 5.51 -23.51 10.70
CA ILE A 153 4.67 -22.38 11.07
C ILE A 153 5.28 -21.06 10.56
N GLU A 154 6.57 -20.86 10.83
CA GLU A 154 7.33 -19.68 10.37
C GLU A 154 7.28 -19.54 8.83
N ARG A 155 7.51 -20.63 8.09
CA ARG A 155 7.40 -20.62 6.61
C ARG A 155 5.99 -20.28 6.13
N MET A 156 4.95 -20.83 6.75
CA MET A 156 3.57 -20.51 6.38
C MET A 156 3.25 -19.03 6.60
N VAL A 157 3.72 -18.46 7.71
CA VAL A 157 3.61 -17.02 8.00
C VAL A 157 4.37 -16.20 6.95
N ALA A 158 5.59 -16.58 6.60
CA ALA A 158 6.37 -15.88 5.57
C ALA A 158 5.67 -15.90 4.19
N ILE A 159 5.06 -17.02 3.79
CA ILE A 159 4.27 -17.12 2.55
C ILE A 159 3.07 -16.16 2.59
N ILE A 160 2.38 -16.09 3.72
CA ILE A 160 1.24 -15.20 3.93
C ILE A 160 1.68 -13.73 3.83
N GLN A 161 2.76 -13.35 4.53
CA GLN A 161 3.33 -12.01 4.45
C GLN A 161 3.74 -11.63 3.03
N LYS A 162 4.33 -12.57 2.29
CA LYS A 162 4.66 -12.38 0.87
C LYS A 162 3.40 -12.14 0.02
N LYS A 163 2.27 -12.79 0.32
CA LYS A 163 0.99 -12.51 -0.36
C LYS A 163 0.44 -11.13 -0.02
N PHE A 164 0.60 -10.67 1.24
CA PHE A 164 0.17 -9.35 1.65
C PHE A 164 0.97 -8.21 1.00
N SER A 165 2.24 -8.46 0.65
CA SER A 165 3.07 -7.47 -0.05
C SER A 165 2.40 -6.90 -1.31
N GLY A 166 1.62 -7.71 -2.05
CA GLY A 166 0.89 -7.24 -3.22
C GLY A 166 -0.16 -6.16 -2.90
N ILE A 167 -0.86 -6.29 -1.78
CA ILE A 167 -1.83 -5.29 -1.31
C ILE A 167 -1.08 -4.02 -0.89
N GLN A 168 0.05 -4.17 -0.20
CA GLN A 168 0.90 -3.05 0.21
C GLN A 168 1.42 -2.26 -1.01
N VAL A 169 1.87 -2.95 -2.06
CA VAL A 169 2.31 -2.33 -3.32
C VAL A 169 1.17 -1.54 -3.94
N GLN A 170 -0.04 -2.11 -4.03
CA GLN A 170 -1.20 -1.42 -4.59
C GLN A 170 -1.57 -0.15 -3.81
N LEU A 171 -1.57 -0.23 -2.47
CA LEU A 171 -1.85 0.92 -1.61
C LEU A 171 -0.84 2.06 -1.81
N LYS A 172 0.46 1.74 -1.84
CA LYS A 172 1.49 2.75 -2.06
C LYS A 172 1.42 3.31 -3.49
N GLN A 173 1.12 2.47 -4.48
CA GLN A 173 0.99 2.89 -5.87
C GLN A 173 -0.18 3.87 -6.08
N SER A 174 -1.37 3.57 -5.57
CA SER A 174 -2.53 4.46 -5.69
C SER A 174 -2.29 5.81 -5.01
N THR A 175 -1.56 5.80 -3.88
CA THR A 175 -1.16 7.01 -3.17
C THR A 175 -0.18 7.85 -3.99
N CYS A 176 0.86 7.23 -4.56
CA CYS A 176 1.80 7.90 -5.47
C CYS A 176 1.09 8.54 -6.67
N GLU A 177 0.14 7.82 -7.29
CA GLU A 177 -0.66 8.33 -8.40
C GLU A 177 -1.48 9.56 -7.99
N ALA A 178 -2.12 9.52 -6.81
CA ALA A 178 -2.87 10.66 -6.28
C ALA A 178 -1.99 11.90 -6.10
N VAL A 179 -0.76 11.74 -5.58
CA VAL A 179 0.21 12.83 -5.44
C VAL A 179 0.63 13.38 -6.79
N MET A 180 0.95 12.51 -7.76
CA MET A 180 1.35 12.92 -9.11
C MET A 180 0.25 13.72 -9.82
N ILE A 181 -1.02 13.29 -9.68
CA ILE A 181 -2.17 14.00 -10.21
C ILE A 181 -2.31 15.39 -9.57
N LEU A 182 -2.19 15.47 -8.23
CA LEU A 182 -2.27 16.73 -7.51
C LEU A 182 -1.17 17.71 -7.96
N ARG A 183 0.07 17.23 -8.06
CA ARG A 183 1.23 18.01 -8.53
C ARG A 183 1.05 18.48 -9.98
N SER A 184 0.58 17.61 -10.86
CA SER A 184 0.32 17.96 -12.26
C SER A 184 -0.71 19.08 -12.38
N ARG A 185 -1.86 18.93 -11.70
CA ARG A 185 -2.93 19.94 -11.68
C ARG A 185 -2.45 21.29 -11.16
N PHE A 186 -1.65 21.29 -10.09
CA PHE A 186 -1.09 22.51 -9.52
C PHE A 186 -0.11 23.21 -10.49
N LEU A 187 0.79 22.44 -11.12
CA LEU A 187 1.75 22.99 -12.08
C LEU A 187 1.05 23.52 -13.35
N ASP A 188 0.01 22.85 -13.82
CA ASP A 188 -0.80 23.28 -14.96
C ASP A 188 -1.57 24.57 -14.64
N ALA A 189 -2.21 24.66 -13.46
CA ALA A 189 -2.88 25.88 -13.00
C ALA A 189 -1.90 27.06 -12.87
N ARG A 190 -0.68 26.80 -12.39
CA ARG A 190 0.39 27.81 -12.31
C ARG A 190 0.86 28.25 -13.70
N ARG A 191 1.03 27.32 -14.64
CA ARG A 191 1.39 27.64 -16.05
C ARG A 191 0.29 28.47 -16.72
N LYS A 192 -0.98 28.12 -16.54
CA LYS A 192 -2.11 28.88 -17.09
C LYS A 192 -2.16 30.32 -16.58
N ARG A 193 -1.83 30.59 -15.31
CA ARG A 193 -1.78 31.96 -14.77
C ARG A 193 -0.59 32.80 -15.24
N ARG A 194 0.55 32.18 -15.59
CA ARG A 194 1.71 32.92 -16.11
C ARG A 194 1.59 33.25 -17.60
N ASN A 195 0.79 32.50 -18.34
CA ASN A 195 0.61 32.70 -19.77
C ASN A 195 -0.61 33.59 -20.03
N PHE A 196 -0.51 34.49 -21.01
CA PHE A 196 -1.69 35.21 -21.49
C PHE A 196 -2.65 34.26 -22.21
N SER A 197 -3.92 34.65 -22.25
CA SER A 197 -4.92 33.92 -23.03
C SER A 197 -4.53 33.92 -24.52
N LYS A 198 -5.06 32.97 -25.28
CA LYS A 198 -4.83 32.90 -26.73
C LYS A 198 -5.28 34.19 -27.41
N GLN A 199 -6.47 34.68 -27.05
CA GLN A 199 -7.02 35.95 -27.54
C GLN A 199 -6.12 37.14 -27.21
N ALA A 200 -5.68 37.29 -25.96
CA ALA A 200 -4.78 38.37 -25.57
C ALA A 200 -3.45 38.31 -26.35
N THR A 201 -2.93 37.09 -26.54
CA THR A 201 -1.70 36.87 -27.32
C THR A 201 -1.89 37.22 -28.79
N GLU A 202 -3.05 36.90 -29.38
CA GLU A 202 -3.40 37.25 -30.76
C GLU A 202 -3.47 38.77 -30.95
N VAL A 203 -4.21 39.48 -30.09
CA VAL A 203 -4.34 40.95 -30.13
C VAL A 203 -2.97 41.64 -30.01
N LEU A 204 -2.13 41.21 -29.06
CA LEU A 204 -0.79 41.77 -28.87
C LEU A 204 0.13 41.49 -30.07
N ASN A 205 0.03 40.31 -30.68
CA ASN A 205 0.80 39.96 -31.86
C ASN A 205 0.33 40.74 -33.10
N GLU A 206 -0.97 40.88 -33.30
CA GLU A 206 -1.56 41.63 -34.41
C GLU A 206 -1.08 43.09 -34.39
N TYR A 207 -1.15 43.75 -33.23
CA TYR A 207 -0.60 45.09 -33.07
C TYR A 207 0.91 45.12 -33.36
N PHE A 208 1.69 44.19 -32.80
CA PHE A 208 3.14 44.14 -33.00
C PHE A 208 3.52 43.99 -34.49
N TYR A 209 2.84 43.11 -35.22
CA TYR A 209 3.15 42.86 -36.62
C TYR A 209 2.63 43.97 -37.56
N SER A 210 1.50 44.59 -37.25
CA SER A 210 1.03 45.78 -37.98
C SER A 210 1.93 47.01 -37.76
N HIS A 211 2.70 47.05 -36.66
CA HIS A 211 3.60 48.15 -36.29
C HIS A 211 5.08 47.72 -36.27
N LEU A 212 5.49 46.82 -37.17
CA LEU A 212 6.87 46.29 -37.25
C LEU A 212 7.95 47.37 -37.41
N SER A 213 7.64 48.46 -38.13
CA SER A 213 8.56 49.58 -38.35
C SER A 213 8.84 50.37 -37.05
N ASN A 214 7.85 50.45 -36.15
CA ASN A 214 7.95 51.12 -34.87
C ASN A 214 7.13 50.40 -33.77
N PRO A 215 7.63 49.29 -33.21
CA PRO A 215 6.89 48.44 -32.27
C PRO A 215 6.93 48.98 -30.83
N TYR A 216 6.67 50.27 -30.68
CA TYR A 216 6.61 51.01 -29.42
C TYR A 216 5.23 51.65 -29.30
N PRO A 217 4.22 50.92 -28.76
CA PRO A 217 2.90 51.50 -28.56
C PRO A 217 2.97 52.73 -27.64
N SER A 218 2.18 53.75 -27.96
CA SER A 218 1.96 54.93 -27.09
C SER A 218 1.26 54.51 -25.79
N GLU A 219 1.21 55.40 -24.79
CA GLU A 219 0.50 55.11 -23.53
C GLU A 219 -0.99 54.82 -23.76
N GLU A 220 -1.67 55.62 -24.60
CA GLU A 220 -3.06 55.39 -25.00
C GLU A 220 -3.25 54.02 -25.68
N ALA A 221 -2.33 53.63 -26.59
CA ALA A 221 -2.40 52.33 -27.24
C ALA A 221 -2.18 51.17 -26.25
N LYS A 222 -1.31 51.34 -25.25
CA LYS A 222 -1.11 50.33 -24.20
C LYS A 222 -2.34 50.19 -23.30
N GLU A 223 -3.02 51.28 -22.97
CA GLU A 223 -4.26 51.27 -22.21
C GLU A 223 -5.36 50.52 -22.96
N GLU A 224 -5.53 50.79 -24.26
CA GLU A 224 -6.52 50.10 -25.08
C GLU A 224 -6.20 48.61 -25.24
N LEU A 225 -4.93 48.26 -25.49
CA LEU A 225 -4.48 46.85 -25.55
C LEU A 225 -4.68 46.13 -24.20
N ALA A 226 -4.39 46.80 -23.09
CA ALA A 226 -4.61 46.28 -21.74
C ALA A 226 -6.09 45.98 -21.51
N ARG A 227 -6.99 46.90 -21.92
CA ARG A 227 -8.44 46.75 -21.83
C ARG A 227 -8.94 45.59 -22.69
N GLN A 228 -8.51 45.50 -23.95
CA GLN A 228 -8.92 44.42 -24.87
C GLN A 228 -8.42 43.04 -24.42
N CYS A 229 -7.20 42.98 -23.90
CA CYS A 229 -6.57 41.73 -23.47
C CYS A 229 -6.95 41.33 -22.03
N GLN A 230 -7.65 42.20 -21.30
CA GLN A 230 -7.95 42.05 -19.86
C GLN A 230 -6.69 41.79 -19.01
N ILE A 231 -5.61 42.53 -19.31
CA ILE A 231 -4.33 42.47 -18.57
C ILE A 231 -3.92 43.88 -18.15
N THR A 232 -2.89 44.01 -17.32
CA THR A 232 -2.42 45.33 -16.87
C THR A 232 -1.53 46.01 -17.92
N VAL A 233 -1.51 47.34 -17.92
CA VAL A 233 -0.62 48.15 -18.78
C VAL A 233 0.86 47.77 -18.59
N SER A 234 1.25 47.41 -17.37
CA SER A 234 2.60 46.89 -17.06
C SER A 234 2.87 45.54 -17.75
N GLN A 235 1.90 44.63 -17.75
CA GLN A 235 2.00 43.34 -18.48
C GLN A 235 2.12 43.55 -19.99
N VAL A 236 1.36 44.48 -20.57
CA VAL A 236 1.50 44.89 -21.98
C VAL A 236 2.91 45.42 -22.25
N SER A 237 3.40 46.36 -21.43
CA SER A 237 4.72 46.96 -21.58
C SER A 237 5.84 45.91 -21.54
N ASN A 238 5.78 45.00 -20.56
CA ASN A 238 6.72 43.89 -20.42
C ASN A 238 6.66 42.93 -21.60
N TRP A 239 5.46 42.64 -22.11
CA TRP A 239 5.30 41.78 -23.28
C TRP A 239 5.95 42.37 -24.52
N PHE A 240 5.69 43.65 -24.83
CA PHE A 240 6.30 44.31 -25.99
C PHE A 240 7.82 44.42 -25.84
N GLY A 241 8.33 44.71 -24.64
CA GLY A 241 9.77 44.68 -24.35
C GLY A 241 10.39 43.31 -24.66
N ASN A 242 9.80 42.25 -24.13
CA ASN A 242 10.25 40.88 -24.36
C ASN A 242 10.12 40.43 -25.83
N LYS A 243 9.01 40.79 -26.49
CA LYS A 243 8.72 40.45 -27.88
C LYS A 243 9.75 41.09 -28.82
N ARG A 244 10.10 42.36 -28.61
CA ARG A 244 11.17 43.04 -29.38
C ARG A 244 12.53 42.36 -29.22
N ILE A 245 12.91 42.00 -27.98
CA ILE A 245 14.19 41.29 -27.73
C ILE A 245 14.21 39.94 -28.45
N ARG A 246 13.11 39.18 -28.41
CA ARG A 246 13.00 37.88 -29.09
C ARG A 246 13.05 38.04 -30.61
N TYR A 247 12.40 39.06 -31.17
CA TYR A 247 12.37 39.30 -32.61
C TYR A 247 13.72 39.75 -33.16
N LYS A 248 14.48 40.58 -32.43
CA LYS A 248 15.85 41.01 -32.83
C LYS A 248 16.92 39.92 -32.72
N LYS A 249 16.63 38.82 -32.01
CA LYS A 249 17.55 37.70 -31.80
C LYS A 249 17.40 36.59 -32.85
N ILE A 250 16.44 36.73 -33.75
CA ILE A 250 16.22 35.89 -34.94
C ILE A 250 16.83 36.64 -36.11
#